data_AF-A0A9Q9P2P5-F1
#
_entry.id   AF-A0A9Q9P2P5-F1
#
_cell.length_a   1.000
_cell.length_b   1.000
_cell.length_c   1.000
_cell.angle_alpha   90.00
_cell.angle_beta   90.00
_cell.angle_gamma   90.00
#
_symmetry.space_group_name_H-M   'P 1'
#
loop_
_entity.id
_entity.type
_entity.pdbx_description
1 polymer ?
#
loop_
_entity_poly.entity_id
_entity_poly.type
_entity_poly.pdbx_seq_one_letter_code
_entity_poly.pdbx_strand_id
1 'polypeptide(L)' 'MSSRYPTKANKYLVSVYLDDATHSILVSAKNRSGRTKSTEVAMRLKDHLRRFPNYIFSEQSEEEGR' A
#
# COMPACT_ATOMS: atom_id res chain seq x y z
N MET A 1 24.29 24.50 0.47
CA MET A 1 23.95 23.40 -0.47
C MET A 1 22.87 22.54 0.15
N SER A 2 21.70 22.48 -0.49
CA SER A 2 20.49 21.86 0.04
C SER A 2 20.61 20.33 0.04
N SER A 3 20.71 19.71 1.22
CA SER A 3 20.51 18.26 1.34
C SER A 3 19.00 17.99 1.32
N ARG A 4 18.44 17.84 0.11
CA ARG A 4 17.00 17.55 -0.14
C ARG A 4 16.60 16.09 0.09
N TYR A 5 17.36 15.33 0.86
CA TYR A 5 16.99 13.95 1.21
C TYR A 5 17.02 13.78 2.72
N PRO A 6 15.86 13.54 3.37
CA PRO A 6 15.86 13.22 4.78
C PRO A 6 16.70 11.95 4.99
N THR A 7 17.59 12.06 5.97
CA THR A 7 18.52 11.06 6.45
C THR A 7 17.80 9.74 6.72
N LYS A 8 18.39 8.63 6.22
CA LYS A 8 17.97 7.23 6.36
C LYS A 8 16.72 6.99 7.23
N ALA A 9 15.53 7.16 6.67
CA ALA A 9 14.31 6.66 7.28
C ALA A 9 14.42 5.13 7.40
N ASN A 10 13.99 4.56 8.53
CA ASN A 10 13.86 3.10 8.68
C ASN A 10 13.04 2.57 7.51
N LYS A 11 13.67 1.76 6.65
CA LYS A 11 13.02 1.16 5.49
C LYS A 11 12.52 -0.21 5.91
N TYR A 12 11.21 -0.33 6.08
CA TYR A 12 10.55 -1.63 6.23
C TYR A 12 10.31 -2.23 4.85
N LEU A 13 10.71 -3.48 4.64
CA LEU A 13 10.50 -4.22 3.41
C LEU A 13 9.30 -5.14 3.58
N VAL A 14 8.38 -5.10 2.62
CA VAL A 14 7.22 -5.98 2.54
C VAL A 14 7.29 -6.70 1.19
N SER A 15 7.18 -8.03 1.22
CA SER A 15 7.02 -8.87 0.03
C SER A 15 5.55 -9.30 -0.07
N VAL A 16 5.00 -9.28 -1.28
CA VAL A 16 3.61 -9.67 -1.55
C VAL A 16 3.56 -10.60 -2.76
N TYR A 17 2.68 -11.59 -2.69
CA TYR A 17 2.32 -12.42 -3.84
C TYR A 17 1.05 -11.85 -4.48
N LEU A 18 1.05 -11.78 -5.80
CA LEU A 18 -0.09 -11.30 -6.59
C LEU A 18 -0.53 -12.43 -7.52
N ASP A 19 -1.83 -12.56 -7.72
CA ASP A 19 -2.37 -13.37 -8.82
C ASP A 19 -2.09 -12.70 -10.17
N ASP A 20 -2.27 -13.46 -11.25
CA ASP A 20 -1.96 -12.99 -12.60
C ASP A 20 -2.81 -11.78 -13.01
N ALA A 21 -4.08 -11.76 -12.58
CA ALA A 21 -5.00 -10.66 -12.82
C ALA A 21 -4.47 -9.36 -12.19
N THR A 22 -4.15 -9.37 -10.88
CA THR A 22 -3.62 -8.18 -10.19
C THR A 22 -2.23 -7.79 -10.71
N HIS A 23 -1.40 -8.76 -11.09
CA HIS A 23 -0.11 -8.48 -11.71
C HIS A 23 -0.27 -7.69 -13.02
N SER A 24 -1.22 -8.08 -13.88
CA SER A 24 -1.48 -7.40 -15.15
C SER A 24 -1.92 -5.94 -14.95
N ILE A 25 -2.75 -5.69 -13.94
CA ILE A 25 -3.21 -4.36 -13.56
C ILE A 25 -2.03 -3.53 -13.06
N LEU A 26 -1.17 -4.10 -12.20
CA LEU A 26 0.04 -3.43 -11.71
C LEU A 26 1.00 -3.08 -12.86
N VAL A 27 1.19 -3.99 -13.83
CA VAL A 27 2.03 -3.75 -15.01
C VAL A 27 1.45 -2.63 -15.88
N SER A 28 0.14 -2.61 -16.09
CA SER A 28 -0.51 -1.55 -16.85
C SER A 28 -0.38 -0.19 -16.15
N ALA A 29 -0.59 -0.17 -14.83
CA ALA A 29 -0.49 1.04 -14.03
C ALA A 29 0.93 1.61 -13.96
N LYS A 30 1.94 0.75 -13.76
CA LYS A 30 3.35 1.19 -13.74
C LYS A 30 3.77 1.79 -15.09
N ASN A 31 3.31 1.21 -16.20
CA ASN A 31 3.66 1.66 -17.54
C ASN A 31 3.01 3.02 -17.82
N ARG A 32 1.76 3.22 -17.39
CA ARG A 32 1.07 4.51 -17.47
C ARG A 32 1.70 5.59 -16.59
N SER A 33 2.18 5.23 -15.39
CA SER A 33 2.76 6.20 -14.45
C SER A 33 4.25 6.48 -14.66
N GLY A 34 4.94 5.66 -15.47
CA GLY A 34 6.40 5.72 -15.66
C GLY A 34 7.20 5.30 -14.43
N ARG A 35 6.57 4.67 -13.43
CA ARG A 35 7.21 4.27 -12.17
C ARG A 35 7.68 2.82 -12.17
N THR A 36 8.54 2.47 -11.21
CA THR A 36 8.88 1.07 -10.94
C THR A 36 7.70 0.31 -10.30
N LYS A 37 7.67 -1.02 -10.44
CA LYS A 37 6.65 -1.87 -9.78
C LYS A 37 6.58 -1.61 -8.27
N SER A 38 7.74 -1.57 -7.61
CA SER A 38 7.83 -1.34 -6.16
C SER A 38 7.29 0.01 -5.72
N THR A 39 7.60 1.08 -6.47
CA THR A 39 7.08 2.42 -6.19
C THR A 39 5.57 2.48 -6.36
N GLU A 40 5.06 1.84 -7.42
CA GLU A 40 3.63 1.82 -7.72
C GLU A 40 2.84 1.04 -6.64
N VAL A 41 3.35 -0.11 -6.19
CA VAL A 41 2.77 -0.89 -5.08
C VAL A 41 2.80 -0.08 -3.78
N ALA A 42 3.95 0.50 -3.42
CA ALA A 42 4.09 1.28 -2.19
C ALA A 42 3.14 2.48 -2.16
N MET A 43 2.97 3.17 -3.29
CA MET A 43 2.05 4.30 -3.41
C MET A 43 0.59 3.86 -3.27
N ARG A 44 0.18 2.77 -3.92
CA ARG A 44 -1.19 2.25 -3.79
C ARG A 44 -1.50 1.75 -2.39
N LEU A 45 -0.57 1.02 -1.76
CA LEU A 45 -0.72 0.56 -0.39
C LEU A 45 -0.85 1.73 0.58
N LYS A 46 0.02 2.74 0.44
CA LYS A 46 -0.03 3.96 1.25
C LYS A 46 -1.34 4.72 1.07
N ASP A 47 -1.83 4.85 -0.16
CA ASP A 47 -3.10 5.51 -0.46
C ASP A 47 -4.29 4.75 0.16
N HIS A 48 -4.33 3.43 -0.04
CA HIS A 48 -5.37 2.57 0.51
C HIS A 48 -5.43 2.64 2.04
N LEU A 49 -4.29 2.49 2.72
CA LEU A 49 -4.21 2.57 4.19
C LEU A 49 -4.60 3.95 4.73
N ARG A 50 -4.36 5.03 3.97
CA ARG A 50 -4.81 6.37 4.35
C ARG A 50 -6.30 6.57 4.17
N ARG A 51 -6.88 5.95 3.14
CA ARG A 51 -8.31 6.01 2.84
C ARG A 51 -9.14 5.13 3.78
N PHE A 52 -8.57 4.02 4.24
CA PHE A 52 -9.19 3.07 5.16
C PHE A 52 -8.33 2.88 6.42
N PRO A 53 -8.26 3.90 7.30
CA PRO A 53 -7.35 3.89 8.46
C PRO A 53 -7.81 2.97 9.60
N ASN A 54 -9.07 2.52 9.62
CA ASN A 54 -9.66 1.79 10.74
C ASN A 54 -9.90 0.32 10.34
N TYR A 55 -9.08 -0.59 10.86
CA TYR A 55 -9.27 -2.05 10.72
C TYR A 55 -9.67 -2.75 12.03
N ILE A 56 -9.90 -2.01 13.13
CA ILE A 56 -10.32 -2.62 14.39
C ILE A 56 -11.67 -2.06 14.80
N PHE A 57 -12.64 -2.96 15.02
CA PHE A 57 -13.99 -2.78 15.59
C PHE A 57 -15.18 -2.48 14.65
N SER A 58 -15.42 -3.29 13.62
CA SER A 58 -16.80 -3.47 13.12
C SER A 58 -17.33 -4.89 13.16
N GLU A 59 -16.56 -5.87 13.67
CA GLU A 59 -16.99 -7.28 13.80
C GLU A 59 -16.81 -7.83 15.23
N GLN A 60 -16.93 -6.99 16.27
CA GLN A 60 -16.97 -7.46 17.67
C GLN A 60 -18.09 -6.80 18.50
N SER A 61 -19.13 -6.22 17.88
CA SER A 61 -20.24 -5.58 18.60
C SER A 61 -21.62 -6.14 18.27
N GLU A 62 -21.72 -7.36 17.73
CA GLU A 62 -23.01 -8.04 17.50
C GLU A 62 -23.16 -9.35 18.31
N GLU A 63 -22.34 -9.56 19.33
CA GLU A 63 -22.47 -10.72 20.24
C GLU A 63 -22.45 -10.32 21.72
N GLU A 64 -23.07 -9.20 22.06
CA GLU A 64 -23.52 -8.86 23.42
C GLU A 64 -24.92 -8.26 23.34
N GLY A 65 -25.92 -9.09 23.05
CA GLY A 65 -27.29 -8.60 22.93
C GLY A 65 -28.33 -9.58 22.41
N ARG A 66 -28.34 -10.83 22.89
CA ARG A 66 -29.55 -11.65 22.88
C ARG A 66 -29.57 -12.68 24.00
#